data_AF-A0A348V3D1-F1
#
_entry.id   AF-A0A348V3D1-F1
#
_cell.length_a   1.000
_cell.length_b   1.000
_cell.length_c   1.000
_cell.angle_alpha   90.00
_cell.angle_beta   90.00
_cell.angle_gamma   90.00
#
_symmetry.space_group_name_H-M   'P 1'
#
loop_
_entity.id
_entity.type
_entity.pdbx_description
1 polymer ?
#
loop_
_entity_poly.entity_id
_entity_poly.type
_entity_poly.pdbx_seq_one_letter_code
_entity_poly.pdbx_strand_id
1 'polypeptide(L)'
;MKKVMAILLLALLFSGAGGLAGAAADSQKNLLAWWKLDAVQDKKTPERVGDKADLITGNFKLVRGLSGQAIRFDGFTTLITRKAPDFPSLNQDFSIEAWVAPAAYPWNW
;
A
#
# COMPACT_ATOMS: atom_id res chain seq x y z
N MET A 1 -0.38 -39.41 30.93
CA MET A 1 0.27 -39.34 29.59
C MET A 1 -0.60 -39.80 28.41
N LYS A 2 -1.92 -40.05 28.57
CA LYS A 2 -2.80 -40.45 27.45
C LYS A 2 -3.90 -39.43 27.08
N LYS A 3 -4.03 -38.34 27.84
CA LYS A 3 -5.03 -37.28 27.59
C LYS A 3 -4.45 -35.98 27.02
N VAL A 4 -3.12 -35.83 26.99
CA VAL A 4 -2.44 -34.65 26.44
C VAL A 4 -2.17 -34.80 24.92
N MET A 5 -2.23 -36.02 24.39
CA MET A 5 -1.97 -36.29 22.96
C MET A 5 -3.18 -36.05 22.04
N ALA A 6 -4.39 -35.92 22.60
CA ALA A 6 -5.62 -35.70 21.81
C ALA A 6 -5.83 -34.23 21.40
N ILE A 7 -5.11 -33.28 22.01
CA ILE A 7 -5.23 -31.86 21.70
C ILE A 7 -4.23 -31.44 20.59
N LEU A 8 -3.21 -32.26 20.33
CA LEU A 8 -2.21 -31.99 19.28
C LEU A 8 -2.60 -32.49 17.87
N LEU A 9 -3.76 -33.13 17.71
CA LEU A 9 -4.23 -33.70 16.45
C LEU A 9 -5.42 -32.97 15.82
N LEU A 10 -5.86 -31.84 16.39
CA LEU A 10 -7.05 -31.09 15.94
C LEU A 10 -6.76 -29.63 15.56
N ALA A 11 -5.59 -29.35 14.98
CA ALA A 11 -5.30 -28.05 14.35
C ALA A 11 -4.75 -28.20 12.92
N LEU A 12 -4.86 -29.39 12.33
CA LEU A 12 -4.40 -29.73 10.99
C LEU A 12 -5.59 -29.92 10.04
N LEU A 13 -6.56 -29.00 10.03
CA LEU A 13 -7.61 -28.97 9.02
C LEU A 13 -8.08 -27.53 8.77
N PHE A 14 -7.29 -26.78 8.01
CA PHE A 14 -7.82 -25.76 7.10
C PHE A 14 -7.08 -25.84 5.77
N SER A 15 -7.11 -27.04 5.18
CA SER A 15 -6.86 -27.24 3.76
C SER A 15 -8.22 -27.24 3.04
N GLY A 16 -8.50 -26.19 2.27
CA GLY A 16 -9.52 -26.25 1.23
C GLY A 16 -10.46 -25.06 1.16
N ALA A 17 -10.06 -24.04 0.38
CA ALA A 17 -10.96 -23.36 -0.54
C ALA A 17 -10.09 -22.68 -1.61
N GLY A 18 -10.02 -23.32 -2.78
CA GLY A 18 -9.47 -22.70 -3.97
C GLY A 18 -10.26 -21.45 -4.32
N GLY A 19 -9.55 -20.36 -4.57
CA GLY A 19 -10.12 -19.11 -5.06
C GLY A 19 -8.99 -18.25 -5.58
N LEU A 20 -8.84 -18.23 -6.91
CA LEU A 20 -8.19 -17.19 -7.72
C LEU A 20 -7.17 -16.29 -6.98
N ALA A 21 -6.07 -16.86 -6.51
CA ALA A 21 -4.90 -16.09 -6.05
C ALA A 21 -3.77 -16.18 -7.09
N GLY A 22 -4.13 -16.10 -8.38
CA GLY A 22 -3.18 -16.16 -9.49
C GLY A 22 -2.59 -14.81 -9.90
N ALA A 23 -3.16 -13.69 -9.45
CA ALA A 23 -2.72 -12.35 -9.85
C ALA A 23 -2.03 -11.55 -8.73
N ALA A 24 -2.33 -11.83 -7.46
CA ALA A 24 -1.80 -11.05 -6.33
C ALA A 24 -0.37 -11.45 -5.91
N ALA A 25 0.03 -12.70 -6.16
CA ALA A 25 1.36 -13.19 -5.78
C ALA A 25 2.44 -12.77 -6.78
N ASP A 26 2.09 -12.57 -8.06
CA ASP A 26 3.05 -12.21 -9.10
C ASP A 26 3.29 -10.68 -9.17
N SER A 27 2.30 -9.86 -8.78
CA SER A 27 2.46 -8.39 -8.77
C SER A 27 3.50 -7.91 -7.75
N GLN A 28 3.74 -8.68 -6.68
CA GLN A 28 4.76 -8.33 -5.68
C GLN A 28 6.19 -8.50 -6.20
N LYS A 29 6.43 -9.39 -7.17
CA LYS A 29 7.80 -9.69 -7.62
C LYS A 29 8.43 -8.52 -8.39
N ASN A 30 7.61 -7.69 -9.03
CA ASN A 30 8.03 -6.55 -9.85
C ASN A 30 7.50 -5.20 -9.31
N LEU A 31 7.01 -5.17 -8.07
CA LEU A 31 6.56 -3.92 -7.45
C LEU A 31 7.77 -3.02 -7.19
N LEU A 32 7.79 -1.82 -7.79
CA LEU A 32 8.93 -0.90 -7.69
C LEU A 32 8.83 0.05 -6.49
N ALA A 33 7.61 0.40 -6.09
CA ALA A 33 7.35 1.23 -4.92
C ALA A 33 5.92 1.05 -4.43
N TRP A 34 5.71 1.21 -3.13
CA TRP A 34 4.38 1.15 -2.53
C TRP A 34 4.24 2.07 -1.32
N TRP A 35 3.42 3.10 -1.50
CA TRP A 35 3.01 4.00 -0.43
C TRP A 35 1.68 3.55 0.14
N LYS A 36 1.69 3.02 1.37
CA LYS A 36 0.45 2.69 2.09
C LYS A 36 -0.29 3.93 2.57
N LEU A 37 0.44 5.04 2.80
CA LEU A 37 -0.07 6.29 3.34
C LEU A 37 -0.75 6.15 4.71
N ASP A 38 -0.36 5.11 5.46
CA ASP A 38 -0.95 4.75 6.75
C ASP A 38 -0.46 5.62 7.92
N ALA A 39 0.72 6.23 7.78
CA ALA A 39 1.39 6.94 8.86
C ALA A 39 2.25 8.07 8.31
N VAL A 40 2.40 9.12 9.12
CA VAL A 40 3.30 10.24 8.86
C VAL A 40 4.10 10.54 10.13
N GLN A 41 5.42 10.61 9.99
CA GLN A 41 6.34 11.02 11.03
C GLN A 41 7.29 12.07 10.45
N ASP A 42 7.45 13.20 11.14
CA ASP A 42 8.30 14.32 10.70
C ASP A 42 8.03 14.75 9.24
N LYS A 43 6.74 14.81 8.90
CA LYS A 43 6.23 15.10 7.54
C LYS A 43 6.70 14.10 6.47
N LYS A 44 7.10 12.89 6.84
CA LYS A 44 7.45 11.83 5.87
C LYS A 44 6.48 10.67 5.98
N THR A 45 6.13 10.09 4.83
CA THR A 45 5.39 8.82 4.76
C THR A 45 6.33 7.69 4.35
N PRO A 46 6.25 6.50 4.98
CA PRO A 46 7.01 5.34 4.55
C PRO A 46 6.60 4.83 3.15
N GLU A 47 7.57 4.28 2.43
CA GLU A 47 7.42 3.53 1.19
C GLU A 47 8.02 2.14 1.41
N ARG A 48 7.22 1.09 1.15
CA ARG A 48 7.44 -0.25 1.73
C ARG A 48 8.38 -1.16 0.94
N VAL A 49 8.56 -0.93 -0.35
CA VAL A 49 9.40 -1.78 -1.22
C VAL A 49 10.86 -1.40 -1.07
N GLY A 50 11.17 -0.10 -1.19
CA GLY A 50 12.54 0.39 -1.15
C GLY A 50 13.08 0.65 0.26
N ASP A 51 12.27 0.44 1.31
CA ASP A 51 12.54 0.83 2.70
C ASP A 51 12.98 2.31 2.82
N LYS A 52 12.20 3.18 2.16
CA LYS A 52 12.44 4.63 2.10
C LYS A 52 11.29 5.39 2.76
N ALA A 53 11.49 6.68 2.98
CA ALA A 53 10.44 7.59 3.42
C ALA A 53 10.49 8.89 2.61
N ASP A 54 9.34 9.31 2.09
CA ASP A 54 9.25 10.49 1.23
C ASP A 54 8.62 11.66 1.96
N LEU A 55 9.16 12.85 1.70
CA LEU A 55 8.68 14.10 2.28
C LEU A 55 7.32 14.46 1.71
N ILE A 56 6.40 14.78 2.61
CA ILE A 56 5.12 15.41 2.34
C ILE A 56 5.29 16.91 2.61
N THR A 57 5.06 17.72 1.60
CA THR A 57 5.04 19.19 1.71
C THR A 57 3.62 19.71 1.55
N GLY A 58 3.41 20.97 1.91
CA GLY A 58 2.07 21.58 1.92
C GLY A 58 1.21 21.14 3.10
N ASN A 59 -0.09 21.42 3.02
CA ASN A 59 -1.07 21.09 4.05
C ASN A 59 -1.75 19.77 3.76
N PHE A 60 -1.69 18.81 4.68
CA PHE A 60 -2.34 17.52 4.51
C PHE A 60 -3.04 17.08 5.79
N LYS A 61 -3.95 16.09 5.67
CA LYS A 61 -4.55 15.42 6.83
C LYS A 61 -4.42 13.92 6.67
N LEU A 62 -4.04 13.23 7.75
CA LEU A 62 -4.19 11.79 7.84
C LEU A 62 -5.66 11.49 8.19
N VAL A 63 -6.32 10.70 7.35
CA VAL A 63 -7.74 10.34 7.48
C VAL A 63 -7.92 8.84 7.36
N ARG A 64 -9.08 8.30 7.74
CA ARG A 64 -9.41 6.90 7.48
C ARG A 64 -9.54 6.66 5.97
N GLY A 65 -8.86 5.64 5.46
CA GLY A 65 -8.93 5.19 4.07
C GLY A 65 -9.75 3.91 3.90
N LEU A 66 -9.74 3.35 2.70
CA LEU A 66 -10.36 2.05 2.41
C LEU A 66 -9.65 0.90 3.16
N SER A 67 -8.32 0.95 3.18
CA SER A 67 -7.46 -0.02 3.88
C SER A 67 -6.48 0.75 4.75
N GLY A 68 -6.78 0.85 6.05
CA GLY A 68 -5.98 1.64 6.99
C GLY A 68 -6.29 3.14 6.93
N GLN A 69 -5.23 3.95 6.90
CA GLN A 69 -5.32 5.41 6.76
C GLN A 69 -5.03 5.84 5.33
N ALA A 70 -5.24 7.12 5.05
CA ALA A 70 -4.92 7.77 3.79
C ALA A 70 -4.50 9.21 4.04
N ILE A 71 -3.79 9.80 3.08
CA ILE A 71 -3.50 11.24 3.08
C ILE A 71 -4.58 11.94 2.27
N ARG A 72 -5.31 12.86 2.91
CA ARG A 72 -6.16 13.83 2.24
C ARG A 72 -5.31 15.02 1.82
N PHE A 73 -5.22 15.20 0.51
CA PHE A 73 -4.57 16.35 -0.12
C PHE A 73 -5.50 17.56 0.01
N ASP A 74 -4.91 18.74 0.21
CA ASP A 74 -5.63 20.03 0.27
C ASP A 74 -6.12 20.53 -1.09
N GLY A 75 -5.66 19.92 -2.19
CA GLY A 75 -6.00 20.31 -3.57
C GLY A 75 -5.17 21.48 -4.11
N PHE A 76 -4.18 21.96 -3.37
CA PHE A 76 -3.38 23.13 -3.76
C PHE A 76 -1.87 22.94 -3.56
N THR A 77 -1.47 22.51 -2.36
CA THR A 77 -0.05 22.52 -1.95
C THR A 77 0.50 21.15 -1.57
N THR A 78 -0.37 20.16 -1.35
CA THR A 78 0.07 18.82 -0.90
C THR A 78 0.87 18.13 -1.98
N LEU A 79 2.12 17.79 -1.67
CA LEU A 79 2.99 17.03 -2.56
C LEU A 79 3.72 15.95 -1.77
N ILE A 80 3.80 14.76 -2.35
CA ILE A 80 4.70 13.68 -1.90
C ILE A 80 5.75 13.55 -3.00
N THR A 81 7.02 13.73 -2.67
CA THR A 81 8.08 13.83 -3.69
C THR A 81 9.22 12.88 -3.41
N ARG A 82 9.64 12.18 -4.46
CA ARG A 82 10.89 11.42 -4.53
C ARG A 82 11.72 11.97 -5.68
N LYS A 83 13.02 12.18 -5.46
CA LYS A 83 13.92 12.61 -6.53
C LYS A 83 14.09 11.47 -7.52
N ALA A 84 14.14 11.77 -8.83
CA ALA A 84 14.28 10.75 -9.87
C ALA A 84 15.49 9.80 -9.68
N PRO A 85 16.69 10.28 -9.26
CA PRO A 85 17.82 9.38 -8.98
C PRO A 85 17.59 8.40 -7.82
N ASP A 86 16.62 8.69 -6.94
CA ASP A 86 16.28 7.86 -5.79
C ASP A 86 15.14 6.88 -6.09
N PHE A 87 14.62 6.84 -7.32
CA PHE A 87 13.58 5.93 -7.77
C PHE A 87 14.16 4.86 -8.70
N PRO A 88 13.65 3.61 -8.68
CA PRO A 88 14.04 2.60 -9.66
C PRO A 88 13.82 3.08 -11.11
N SER A 89 14.70 2.68 -12.03
CA SER A 89 14.56 3.06 -13.43
C SER A 89 13.26 2.49 -14.03
N LEU A 90 12.47 3.35 -14.66
CA LEU A 90 11.27 3.00 -15.42
C LEU A 90 11.62 2.75 -16.90
N ASN A 91 12.49 1.77 -17.14
CA ASN A 91 13.05 1.46 -18.46
C ASN A 91 12.29 0.34 -19.22
N GLN A 92 11.15 -0.07 -18.69
CA GLN A 92 10.26 -1.09 -19.25
C GLN A 92 8.82 -0.64 -19.07
N ASP A 93 7.88 -1.33 -19.73
CA ASP A 93 6.46 -1.10 -19.55
C ASP A 93 6.09 -1.26 -18.07
N PHE A 94 5.31 -0.31 -17.57
CA PHE A 94 4.91 -0.26 -16.17
C PHE A 94 3.44 0.10 -16.03
N SER A 95 2.90 -0.18 -14.86
CA SER A 95 1.56 0.20 -14.45
C SER A 95 1.62 0.94 -13.12
N ILE A 96 0.64 1.81 -12.89
CA ILE A 96 0.44 2.48 -11.60
C ILE A 96 -0.99 2.15 -11.17
N GLU A 97 -1.13 1.72 -9.92
CA GLU A 97 -2.42 1.52 -9.28
C GLU A 97 -2.50 2.35 -8.00
N ALA A 98 -3.70 2.86 -7.69
CA ALA A 98 -3.93 3.66 -6.49
C ALA A 98 -5.40 3.62 -6.07
N TRP A 99 -5.63 3.69 -4.76
CA TRP A 99 -6.94 4.06 -4.21
C TRP A 99 -7.06 5.58 -4.21
N VAL A 100 -8.00 6.12 -4.99
CA VAL A 100 -8.24 7.56 -5.10
C VAL A 100 -9.69 7.85 -4.77
N ALA A 101 -9.91 8.84 -3.90
CA ALA A 101 -11.23 9.37 -3.57
C ALA A 101 -11.29 10.86 -3.97
N PRO A 102 -11.71 11.17 -5.21
CA PRO A 102 -11.84 12.55 -5.66
C PRO A 102 -12.85 13.32 -4.79
N ALA A 103 -12.49 14.55 -4.38
CA ALA A 103 -13.40 15.39 -3.59
C ALA A 103 -14.59 15.92 -4.44
N ALA A 104 -14.37 16.06 -5.74
CA ALA A 104 -15.40 16.40 -6.72
C ALA A 104 -15.06 15.68 -8.03
N TYR A 105 -16.10 15.28 -8.77
CA TYR A 105 -15.94 14.85 -10.15
C TYR A 105 -15.73 16.08 -11.03
N PRO A 106 -14.70 16.12 -11.88
CA PRO A 106 -14.55 17.18 -12.86
C PRO A 106 -15.74 17.12 -13.83
N TRP A 107 -16.46 18.24 -13.97
CA TRP A 107 -17.67 18.36 -14.78
C TRP A 107 -17.40 18.69 -16.25
N ASN A 108 -16.14 18.60 -16.69
CA ASN A 108 -15.73 18.83 -18.06
C ASN A 108 -15.37 17.51 -18.76
N TRP A 109 -16.27 17.10 -19.64
CA TRP A 109 -16.03 16.21 -20.76
C TRP A 109 -15.89 17.06 -22.04
#